data_AF-A0A9P7VHF4-F1
#
_entry.id   AF-A0A9P7VHF4-F1
#
_cell.length_a   1.000
_cell.length_b   1.000
_cell.length_c   1.000
_cell.angle_alpha   90.00
_cell.angle_beta   90.00
_cell.angle_gamma   90.00
#
_symmetry.space_group_name_H-M   'P 1'
#
loop_
_entity.id
_entity.type
_entity.pdbx_description
1 polymer ?
#
loop_
_entity_poly.entity_id
_entity_poly.type
_entity_poly.pdbx_seq_one_letter_code
_entity_poly.pdbx_strand_id
1 'polypeptide(L)'
;MAFGRHQSLLRSNSIIASLLLSSLAFATKLMRTASQISTDEFEREDPTKNILSQLLNHPPPAVAAGVICEEKEELGWSGEGSIQGSFSYAQYWTQKDAQVCGLSSVHLRADLSLLQREHFFKACCCPSFIISIAGPWIAILGAVFPTLPIVQRLTDYLWLGNSRSDGDDHALRLARVFQSLRLAVDDLEKYYQEFGLSDSQSVQTTRYFPDITEYDDDTKVVRFQYLQPLEIDEACMTFLAKLDKAHGEEQVVVRFVQRYGAEAHRLLASKGKAPALKYCGPISSDGKYWYGSLQMVVMEFLHGQTTVREAVRGAVRILHDQSLVHGDIHMPNIVIIDGAGDEGARMRIIDFDWAGEQGKVRYPLHLSNYTRNTLGVKDYDIITFQHDMTMVDAL
;
A
#
# COMPACT_ATOMS: atom_id res chain seq x y z
N MET A 1 -2.16 -3.53 42.70
CA MET A 1 -2.11 -3.60 41.22
C MET A 1 -1.90 -2.24 40.52
N ALA A 2 -2.21 -1.10 41.12
CA ALA A 2 -1.98 0.23 40.50
C ALA A 2 -0.50 0.69 40.46
N PHE A 3 0.33 0.28 41.43
CA PHE A 3 1.76 0.64 41.47
C PHE A 3 2.61 -0.03 40.38
N GLY A 4 2.25 -1.24 39.95
CA GLY A 4 2.99 -1.98 38.90
C GLY A 4 2.79 -1.39 37.49
N ARG A 5 1.60 -0.86 37.19
CA ARG A 5 1.32 -0.19 35.91
C ARG A 5 2.02 1.17 35.79
N HIS A 6 2.16 1.90 36.90
CA HIS A 6 2.85 3.20 36.88
C HIS A 6 4.36 3.06 36.71
N GLN A 7 4.98 2.04 37.34
CA GLN A 7 6.39 1.71 37.11
C GLN A 7 6.66 1.14 35.71
N SER A 8 5.74 0.39 35.09
CA SER A 8 5.92 -0.09 33.71
C SER A 8 5.81 1.06 32.70
N LEU A 9 4.91 2.01 32.90
CA LEU A 9 4.78 3.22 32.07
C LEU A 9 5.97 4.18 32.23
N LEU A 10 6.50 4.34 33.45
CA LEU A 10 7.71 5.15 33.68
C LEU A 10 8.96 4.49 33.09
N ARG A 11 9.08 3.15 33.19
CA ARG A 11 10.15 2.40 32.54
C ARG A 11 10.04 2.45 31.02
N SER A 12 8.85 2.26 30.45
CA SER A 12 8.66 2.38 28.99
C SER A 12 9.00 3.78 28.51
N ASN A 13 8.58 4.84 29.23
CA ASN A 13 8.91 6.22 28.88
C ASN A 13 10.42 6.51 28.99
N SER A 14 11.11 5.95 29.99
CA SER A 14 12.56 6.10 30.12
C SER A 14 13.35 5.37 29.03
N ILE A 15 12.87 4.20 28.60
CA ILE A 15 13.48 3.41 27.52
C ILE A 15 13.23 4.11 26.18
N ILE A 16 12.01 4.59 25.93
CA ILE A 16 11.66 5.35 24.72
C ILE A 16 12.50 6.63 24.63
N ALA A 17 12.66 7.36 25.73
CA ALA A 17 13.50 8.56 25.78
C ALA A 17 14.98 8.26 25.52
N SER A 18 15.52 7.19 26.12
CA SER A 18 16.90 6.74 25.89
C SER A 18 17.15 6.32 24.43
N LEU A 19 16.23 5.57 23.84
CA LEU A 19 16.30 5.15 22.45
C LEU A 19 16.24 6.36 21.50
N LEU A 20 15.36 7.33 21.77
CA LEU A 20 15.24 8.56 20.97
C LEU A 20 16.52 9.40 21.04
N LEU A 21 17.14 9.52 22.22
CA LEU A 21 18.43 10.22 22.39
C LEU A 21 19.55 9.53 21.61
N SER A 22 19.57 8.19 21.59
CA SER A 22 20.53 7.44 20.78
C SER A 22 20.32 7.69 19.28
N SER A 23 19.07 7.64 18.81
CA SER A 23 18.73 7.92 17.41
C SER A 23 19.04 9.37 17.03
N LEU A 24 18.91 10.33 17.96
CA LEU A 24 19.28 11.72 17.73
C LEU A 24 20.80 11.90 17.56
N ALA A 25 21.61 11.20 18.36
CA ALA A 25 23.06 11.21 18.19
C ALA A 25 23.48 10.63 16.82
N PHE A 26 22.83 9.56 16.36
CA PHE A 26 23.07 8.99 15.03
C PHE A 26 22.57 9.91 13.91
N ALA A 27 21.37 10.48 14.03
CA ALA A 27 20.81 11.40 13.05
C ALA A 27 21.72 12.62 12.86
N THR A 28 22.16 13.25 13.95
CA THR A 28 23.06 14.40 13.88
C THR A 28 24.44 14.05 13.33
N LYS A 29 24.96 12.85 13.62
CA LYS A 29 26.20 12.34 13.00
C LYS A 29 26.03 12.14 11.50
N LEU A 30 24.94 11.49 11.08
CA LEU A 30 24.60 11.25 9.68
C LEU A 30 24.44 12.57 8.93
N MET A 31 23.71 13.53 9.49
CA MET A 31 23.54 14.86 8.92
C MET A 31 24.88 15.57 8.70
N ARG A 32 25.78 15.54 9.71
CA ARG A 32 27.11 16.13 9.57
C ARG A 32 27.89 15.51 8.42
N THR A 33 27.91 14.18 8.35
CA THR A 33 28.62 13.43 7.30
C THR A 33 28.02 13.69 5.91
N ALA A 34 26.70 13.58 5.75
CA ALA A 34 26.01 13.81 4.47
C ALA A 34 26.08 15.28 4.00
N SER A 35 26.28 16.24 4.93
CA SER A 35 26.42 17.67 4.63
C SER A 35 27.84 18.12 4.29
N GLN A 36 28.84 17.23 4.38
CA GLN A 36 30.21 17.57 3.99
C GLN A 36 30.29 17.74 2.48
N ILE A 37 30.80 18.90 2.04
CA ILE A 37 31.14 19.13 0.63
C ILE A 37 32.38 18.30 0.34
N SER A 38 32.23 17.26 -0.46
CA SER A 38 33.34 16.47 -0.98
C SER A 38 33.53 16.74 -2.46
N THR A 39 34.78 16.68 -2.92
CA THR A 39 35.10 16.68 -4.36
C THR A 39 35.00 15.30 -4.98
N ASP A 40 35.01 14.25 -4.15
CA ASP A 40 34.78 12.86 -4.53
C ASP A 40 33.61 12.32 -3.71
N GLU A 41 32.53 11.95 -4.39
CA GLU A 41 31.31 11.48 -3.76
C GLU A 41 31.56 10.20 -2.95
N PHE A 42 32.43 9.30 -3.44
CA PHE A 42 32.79 8.06 -2.73
C PHE A 42 33.31 8.29 -1.31
N GLU A 43 34.02 9.40 -1.06
CA GLU A 43 34.54 9.75 0.27
C GLU A 43 33.42 10.14 1.26
N ARG A 44 32.24 10.54 0.75
CA ARG A 44 31.03 10.82 1.54
C ARG A 44 30.14 9.59 1.71
N GLU A 45 30.02 8.77 0.66
CA GLU A 45 29.14 7.60 0.61
C GLU A 45 29.51 6.54 1.67
N ASP A 46 30.78 6.14 1.74
CA ASP A 46 31.24 5.06 2.63
C ASP A 46 31.01 5.36 4.13
N PRO A 47 31.35 6.56 4.64
CA PRO A 47 31.00 6.94 6.02
C PRO A 47 29.49 6.98 6.27
N THR A 48 28.70 7.44 5.29
CA THR A 48 27.23 7.54 5.39
C THR A 48 26.61 6.14 5.55
N LYS A 49 27.01 5.19 4.70
CA LYS A 49 26.61 3.77 4.79
C LYS A 49 26.97 3.15 6.13
N ASN A 50 28.19 3.39 6.60
CA ASN A 50 28.66 2.86 7.88
C ASN A 50 27.84 3.39 9.07
N ILE A 51 27.50 4.68 9.07
CA ILE A 51 26.65 5.26 10.12
C ILE A 51 25.24 4.69 10.05
N LEU A 52 24.69 4.52 8.85
CA LEU A 52 23.36 3.94 8.65
C LEU A 52 23.31 2.47 9.10
N SER A 53 24.30 1.65 8.76
CA SER A 53 24.39 0.26 9.21
C SER A 53 24.49 0.16 10.75
N GLN A 54 25.28 1.05 11.38
CA GLN A 54 25.37 1.13 12.84
C GLN A 54 24.04 1.53 13.49
N LEU A 55 23.33 2.51 12.90
CA LEU A 55 22.02 2.97 13.36
C LEU A 55 20.98 1.84 13.29
N LEU A 56 20.98 1.10 12.18
CA LEU A 56 20.09 -0.04 11.99
C LEU A 56 20.48 -1.22 12.87
N ASN A 57 21.69 -1.23 13.44
CA ASN A 57 22.18 -2.29 14.33
C ASN A 57 22.38 -3.64 13.62
N HIS A 58 22.48 -3.61 12.28
CA HIS A 58 22.49 -4.80 11.44
C HIS A 58 23.76 -4.84 10.56
N PRO A 59 24.59 -5.90 10.64
CA PRO A 59 25.27 -6.36 9.43
C PRO A 59 24.20 -6.75 8.41
N PRO A 60 24.39 -6.57 7.09
CA PRO A 60 23.38 -6.91 6.08
C PRO A 60 22.84 -8.32 6.36
N PRO A 61 21.51 -8.49 6.53
CA PRO A 61 20.94 -9.73 7.01
C PRO A 61 21.39 -10.89 6.12
N ALA A 62 21.99 -11.90 6.73
CA ALA A 62 22.55 -13.07 6.02
C ALA A 62 21.48 -14.00 5.42
N VAL A 63 20.18 -13.68 5.59
CA VAL A 63 19.08 -14.65 5.52
C VAL A 63 17.82 -14.15 4.77
N ALA A 64 17.53 -12.84 4.77
CA ALA A 64 16.44 -12.23 4.00
C ALA A 64 16.84 -10.78 3.65
N ALA A 65 16.38 -10.20 2.54
CA ALA A 65 16.65 -8.79 2.23
C ALA A 65 15.83 -7.87 3.16
N GLY A 66 16.17 -7.82 4.45
CA GLY A 66 15.47 -6.95 5.41
C GLY A 66 15.61 -5.47 5.04
N VAL A 67 16.78 -5.08 4.50
CA VAL A 67 17.07 -3.72 4.04
C VAL A 67 17.91 -3.78 2.76
N ILE A 68 17.49 -3.06 1.72
CA ILE A 68 18.25 -2.83 0.48
C ILE A 68 18.62 -1.35 0.42
N CYS A 69 19.91 -1.03 0.28
CA CYS A 69 20.37 0.35 0.16
C CYS A 69 20.80 0.64 -1.27
N GLU A 70 20.23 1.68 -1.87
CA GLU A 70 20.58 2.19 -3.19
C GLU A 70 21.10 3.61 -3.09
N GLU A 71 22.22 3.88 -3.73
CA GLU A 71 22.88 5.18 -3.68
C GLU A 71 23.10 5.75 -5.07
N LYS A 72 23.01 7.08 -5.14
CA LYS A 72 23.18 7.89 -6.34
C LYS A 72 23.94 9.15 -5.96
N GLU A 73 24.79 9.63 -6.86
CA GLU A 73 25.60 10.84 -6.63
C GLU A 73 24.73 12.04 -6.24
N GLU A 74 23.72 12.37 -7.05
CA GLU A 74 22.76 13.45 -6.78
C GLU A 74 21.41 13.16 -7.45
N LEU A 75 20.34 13.77 -6.92
CA LEU A 75 19.01 13.69 -7.52
C LEU A 75 19.03 14.24 -8.95
N GLY A 76 18.56 13.43 -9.91
CA GLY A 76 18.41 13.83 -11.32
C GLY A 76 19.63 13.58 -12.22
N TRP A 77 20.76 13.11 -11.68
CA TRP A 77 21.98 12.87 -12.48
C TRP A 77 22.13 11.42 -12.96
N SER A 78 21.79 10.43 -12.11
CA SER A 78 22.07 8.99 -12.35
C SER A 78 20.84 8.08 -12.19
N GLY A 79 19.65 8.65 -12.41
CA GLY A 79 18.35 7.99 -12.23
C GLY A 79 17.78 8.15 -10.82
N GLU A 80 16.61 7.57 -10.56
CA GLU A 80 15.96 7.63 -9.25
C GLU A 80 16.34 6.39 -8.42
N GLY A 81 16.98 6.58 -7.25
CA GLY A 81 17.45 5.47 -6.42
C GLY A 81 16.32 4.57 -5.88
N SER A 82 15.11 5.11 -5.72
CA SER A 82 13.90 4.34 -5.38
C SER A 82 13.55 3.31 -6.47
N ILE A 83 13.65 3.71 -7.74
CA ILE A 83 13.37 2.88 -8.91
C ILE A 83 14.44 1.81 -9.03
N GLN A 84 15.72 2.18 -8.92
CA GLN A 84 16.80 1.19 -8.88
C GLN A 84 16.57 0.18 -7.74
N GLY A 85 16.13 0.66 -6.58
CA GLY A 85 15.88 -0.18 -5.41
C GLY A 85 14.76 -1.18 -5.63
N SER A 86 13.71 -0.81 -6.36
CA SER A 86 12.66 -1.76 -6.77
C SER A 86 13.21 -2.87 -7.68
N PHE A 87 14.13 -2.56 -8.59
CA PHE A 87 14.77 -3.57 -9.43
C PHE A 87 15.69 -4.48 -8.62
N SER A 88 16.51 -3.92 -7.74
CA SER A 88 17.39 -4.68 -6.85
C SER A 88 16.60 -5.59 -5.90
N TYR A 89 15.48 -5.10 -5.36
CA TYR A 89 14.52 -5.91 -4.60
C TYR A 89 13.96 -7.06 -5.41
N ALA A 90 13.46 -6.76 -6.62
CA ALA A 90 12.90 -7.78 -7.49
C ALA A 90 13.95 -8.82 -7.87
N GLN A 91 15.17 -8.38 -8.21
CA GLN A 91 16.28 -9.25 -8.54
C GLN A 91 16.69 -10.13 -7.36
N TYR A 92 16.84 -9.56 -6.17
CA TYR A 92 17.24 -10.33 -4.98
C TYR A 92 16.33 -11.53 -4.73
N TRP A 93 15.01 -11.32 -4.82
CA TRP A 93 14.01 -12.34 -4.54
C TRP A 93 13.74 -13.30 -5.70
N THR A 94 13.95 -12.86 -6.95
CA THR A 94 13.71 -13.70 -8.14
C THR A 94 14.96 -14.39 -8.69
N GLN A 95 16.16 -14.00 -8.24
CA GLN A 95 17.41 -14.57 -8.73
C GLN A 95 17.45 -16.09 -8.53
N LYS A 96 17.52 -16.81 -9.65
CA LYS A 96 17.83 -18.23 -9.72
C LYS A 96 19.24 -18.36 -10.29
N ASP A 97 20.18 -18.96 -9.59
CA ASP A 97 21.49 -19.18 -10.18
C ASP A 97 21.55 -20.45 -11.03
N ALA A 98 22.18 -20.28 -12.19
CA ALA A 98 22.55 -21.32 -13.14
C ALA A 98 23.74 -22.13 -12.61
N GLN A 99 23.63 -23.46 -12.72
CA GLN A 99 24.68 -24.46 -12.50
C GLN A 99 25.30 -24.54 -11.08
N VAL A 100 24.68 -25.39 -10.28
CA VAL A 100 25.36 -26.18 -9.25
C VAL A 100 26.45 -27.02 -9.93
N CYS A 101 27.69 -26.57 -9.93
CA CYS A 101 28.86 -27.37 -10.34
C CYS A 101 30.06 -27.06 -9.43
N GLY A 102 30.38 -27.98 -8.52
CA GLY A 102 31.71 -28.08 -7.89
C GLY A 102 31.76 -27.66 -6.42
N LEU A 103 31.63 -28.64 -5.53
CA LEU A 103 31.69 -28.50 -4.07
C LEU A 103 33.02 -27.89 -3.57
N SER A 104 32.93 -26.71 -2.95
CA SER A 104 33.89 -26.20 -1.95
C SER A 104 33.12 -25.67 -0.73
N SER A 105 33.74 -25.65 0.46
CA SER A 105 33.07 -25.30 1.73
C SER A 105 32.50 -23.86 1.80
N VAL A 106 32.91 -22.98 0.89
CA VAL A 106 32.33 -21.62 0.72
C VAL A 106 30.99 -21.68 -0.02
N HIS A 107 30.78 -22.66 -0.91
CA HIS A 107 29.51 -22.85 -1.62
C HIS A 107 28.40 -23.33 -0.68
N LEU A 108 28.70 -24.18 0.31
CA LEU A 108 27.69 -24.74 1.22
C LEU A 108 26.92 -23.68 2.04
N ARG A 109 27.57 -22.57 2.43
CA ARG A 109 26.89 -21.45 3.12
C ARG A 109 26.05 -20.60 2.17
N ALA A 110 26.54 -20.37 0.95
CA ALA A 110 25.78 -19.71 -0.09
C ALA A 110 24.52 -20.52 -0.43
N ASP A 111 24.65 -21.84 -0.60
CA ASP A 111 23.58 -22.78 -0.90
C ASP A 111 22.48 -22.79 0.19
N LEU A 112 22.86 -22.76 1.47
CA LEU A 112 21.88 -22.69 2.57
C LEU A 112 21.13 -21.36 2.62
N SER A 113 21.82 -20.23 2.42
CA SER A 113 21.16 -18.91 2.34
C SER A 113 20.23 -18.78 1.14
N LEU A 114 20.54 -19.47 0.04
CA LEU A 114 19.73 -19.51 -1.17
C LEU A 114 18.47 -20.37 -0.99
N LEU A 115 18.62 -21.58 -0.43
CA LEU A 115 17.48 -22.45 -0.13
C LEU A 115 16.51 -21.78 0.85
N GLN A 116 17.04 -21.06 1.83
CA GLN A 116 16.23 -20.32 2.78
C GLN A 116 15.52 -19.13 2.13
N ARG A 117 16.20 -18.40 1.23
CA ARG A 117 15.59 -17.33 0.43
C ARG A 117 14.47 -17.84 -0.46
N GLU A 118 14.69 -18.94 -1.18
CA GLU A 118 13.67 -19.57 -2.02
C GLU A 118 12.49 -20.06 -1.18
N HIS A 119 12.74 -20.57 0.03
CA HIS A 119 11.68 -20.93 0.98
C HIS A 119 10.83 -19.71 1.35
N PHE A 120 11.43 -18.60 1.80
CA PHE A 120 10.69 -17.37 2.09
C PHE A 120 9.97 -16.82 0.84
N PHE A 121 10.65 -16.86 -0.31
CA PHE A 121 10.10 -16.49 -1.61
C PHE A 121 9.07 -17.48 -2.16
N LYS A 122 8.73 -18.56 -1.48
CA LYS A 122 7.51 -19.34 -1.78
C LYS A 122 6.43 -19.19 -0.72
N ALA A 123 6.81 -18.78 0.49
CA ALA A 123 5.95 -18.87 1.66
C ALA A 123 5.35 -17.53 2.13
N CYS A 124 5.93 -16.36 1.78
CA CYS A 124 5.40 -15.05 2.23
C CYS A 124 5.48 -13.95 1.17
N CYS A 125 4.90 -12.78 1.43
CA CYS A 125 5.03 -11.63 0.53
C CYS A 125 6.40 -10.91 0.60
N CYS A 126 7.45 -11.54 1.11
CA CYS A 126 8.82 -10.99 1.13
C CYS A 126 8.93 -9.52 1.57
N PRO A 127 8.38 -9.12 2.74
CA PRO A 127 8.45 -7.74 3.20
C PRO A 127 9.91 -7.27 3.38
N SER A 128 10.22 -6.10 2.84
CA SER A 128 11.57 -5.50 2.87
C SER A 128 11.50 -3.99 3.01
N PHE A 129 12.52 -3.37 3.61
CA PHE A 129 12.76 -1.94 3.48
C PHE A 129 13.75 -1.68 2.35
N ILE A 130 13.57 -0.56 1.66
CA ILE A 130 14.54 -0.02 0.70
C ILE A 130 14.91 1.39 1.16
N ILE A 131 16.20 1.69 1.22
CA ILE A 131 16.73 3.00 1.57
C ILE A 131 17.41 3.57 0.35
N SER A 132 16.84 4.63 -0.21
CA SER A 132 17.44 5.38 -1.31
C SER A 132 18.18 6.59 -0.77
N ILE A 133 19.45 6.71 -1.12
CA ILE A 133 20.30 7.87 -0.81
C ILE A 133 20.66 8.53 -2.14
N ALA A 134 20.50 9.84 -2.20
CA ALA A 134 20.90 10.64 -3.36
C ALA A 134 21.49 11.95 -2.85
N GLY A 135 22.81 12.06 -2.86
CA GLY A 135 23.52 13.14 -2.21
C GLY A 135 23.10 13.38 -0.75
N PRO A 136 22.66 14.60 -0.35
CA PRO A 136 22.18 14.86 1.00
C PRO A 136 20.71 14.45 1.22
N TRP A 137 20.12 13.62 0.36
CA TRP A 137 18.72 13.21 0.45
C TRP A 137 18.60 11.72 0.77
N ILE A 138 17.68 11.38 1.67
CA ILE A 138 17.35 10.00 1.99
C ILE A 138 15.85 9.76 1.88
N ALA A 139 15.46 8.64 1.29
CA ALA A 139 14.08 8.17 1.25
C ALA A 139 14.01 6.72 1.73
N ILE A 140 13.00 6.43 2.53
CA ILE A 140 12.67 5.10 3.04
C ILE A 140 11.43 4.60 2.30
N LEU A 141 11.52 3.39 1.76
CA LEU A 141 10.45 2.68 1.07
C LEU A 141 10.20 1.33 1.75
N GLY A 142 8.96 0.85 1.62
CA GLY A 142 8.57 -0.51 1.95
C GLY A 142 8.27 -1.28 0.67
N ALA A 143 8.60 -2.57 0.66
CA ALA A 143 8.40 -3.44 -0.49
C ALA A 143 7.77 -4.78 -0.08
N VAL A 144 6.86 -5.30 -0.90
CA VAL A 144 6.29 -6.65 -0.79
C VAL A 144 6.21 -7.29 -2.18
N PHE A 145 6.19 -8.62 -2.22
CA PHE A 145 6.20 -9.45 -3.42
C PHE A 145 5.10 -10.51 -3.36
N PRO A 146 3.82 -10.13 -3.57
CA PRO A 146 2.73 -11.08 -3.76
C PRO A 146 2.90 -11.81 -5.12
N THR A 147 2.43 -11.20 -6.20
CA THR A 147 2.57 -11.71 -7.57
C THR A 147 3.63 -10.94 -8.35
N LEU A 148 3.61 -9.62 -8.20
CA LEU A 148 4.57 -8.66 -8.75
C LEU A 148 5.08 -7.78 -7.60
N PRO A 149 6.29 -7.22 -7.70
CA PRO A 149 6.86 -6.40 -6.65
C PRO A 149 6.07 -5.09 -6.49
N ILE A 150 5.58 -4.83 -5.29
CA ILE A 150 4.95 -3.57 -4.91
C ILE A 150 5.92 -2.80 -4.04
N VAL A 151 6.31 -1.61 -4.46
CA VAL A 151 7.23 -0.74 -3.73
C VAL A 151 6.58 0.61 -3.50
N GLN A 152 6.52 1.03 -2.24
CA GLN A 152 5.90 2.29 -1.84
C GLN A 152 6.84 3.13 -0.99
N ARG A 153 6.90 4.44 -1.27
CA ARG A 153 7.60 5.42 -0.42
C ARG A 153 6.85 5.57 0.90
N LEU A 154 7.54 5.27 2.00
CA LEU A 154 7.06 5.52 3.37
C LEU A 154 7.40 6.93 3.85
N THR A 155 8.36 7.56 3.18
CA THR A 155 8.80 8.94 3.40
C THR A 155 9.06 9.61 2.05
N ASP A 156 8.90 10.94 2.00
CA ASP A 156 9.50 11.73 0.93
C ASP A 156 11.02 11.77 1.08
N TYR A 157 11.72 12.43 0.14
CA TYR A 157 13.14 12.70 0.27
C TYR A 157 13.40 13.64 1.45
N LEU A 158 13.95 13.08 2.52
CA LEU A 158 14.34 13.80 3.72
C LEU A 158 15.71 14.41 3.50
N TRP A 159 15.80 15.72 3.70
CA TRP A 159 17.07 16.43 3.62
C TRP A 159 17.94 16.08 4.84
N LEU A 160 19.17 15.63 4.63
CA LEU A 160 20.17 15.36 5.66
C LEU A 160 21.09 16.57 5.92
N GLY A 161 20.95 17.65 5.15
CA GLY A 161 21.76 18.83 5.36
C GLY A 161 21.49 19.51 6.71
N ASN A 162 22.48 20.27 7.15
CA ASN A 162 22.47 20.94 8.45
C ASN A 162 22.37 22.46 8.25
N SER A 163 21.19 23.05 8.49
CA SER A 163 21.03 24.50 8.55
C SER A 163 21.28 25.00 9.97
N ARG A 164 22.08 26.06 10.11
CA ARG A 164 22.42 26.63 11.43
C ARG A 164 21.23 27.32 12.14
N SER A 165 20.11 27.53 11.45
CA SER A 165 18.95 28.30 11.93
C SER A 165 17.78 27.45 12.43
N ASP A 166 17.61 26.21 11.95
CA ASP A 166 16.42 25.36 12.24
C ASP A 166 16.81 23.89 12.58
N GLY A 167 18.03 23.70 13.12
CA GLY A 167 18.67 22.39 13.21
C GLY A 167 18.02 21.38 14.15
N ASP A 168 17.43 21.82 15.27
CA ASP A 168 16.99 20.92 16.34
C ASP A 168 15.69 20.18 15.99
N ASP A 169 14.66 20.88 15.50
CA ASP A 169 13.38 20.26 15.11
C ASP A 169 13.55 19.33 13.92
N HIS A 170 14.40 19.72 12.96
CA HIS A 170 14.74 18.89 11.81
C HIS A 170 15.52 17.64 12.23
N ALA A 171 16.54 17.79 13.08
CA ALA A 171 17.28 16.66 13.63
C ALA A 171 16.39 15.72 14.46
N LEU A 172 15.46 16.26 15.26
CA LEU A 172 14.48 15.48 16.02
C LEU A 172 13.51 14.74 15.10
N ARG A 173 13.08 15.36 13.99
CA ARG A 173 12.25 14.70 12.97
C ARG A 173 12.99 13.52 12.35
N LEU A 174 14.23 13.72 11.91
CA LEU A 174 15.07 12.66 11.35
C LEU A 174 15.33 11.54 12.38
N ALA A 175 15.62 11.90 13.63
CA ALA A 175 15.84 10.95 14.71
C ALA A 175 14.62 10.04 14.95
N ARG A 176 13.40 10.61 14.92
CA ARG A 176 12.15 9.86 15.04
C ARG A 176 11.97 8.90 13.88
N VAL A 177 12.17 9.37 12.65
CA VAL A 177 12.09 8.52 11.44
C VAL A 177 13.07 7.34 11.54
N PHE A 178 14.32 7.59 11.89
CA PHE A 178 15.33 6.56 12.03
C PHE A 178 15.07 5.60 13.18
N GLN A 179 14.53 6.08 14.30
CA GLN A 179 14.09 5.22 15.39
C GLN A 179 12.95 4.31 14.95
N SER A 180 11.95 4.84 14.26
CA SER A 180 10.84 4.06 13.71
C SER A 180 11.33 3.01 12.70
N LEU A 181 12.25 3.39 11.81
CA LEU A 181 12.86 2.46 10.86
C LEU A 181 13.59 1.33 11.58
N ARG A 182 14.42 1.64 12.58
CA ARG A 182 15.14 0.62 13.37
C ARG A 182 14.16 -0.36 14.03
N LEU A 183 13.13 0.15 14.71
CA LEU A 183 12.12 -0.70 15.36
C LEU A 183 11.41 -1.60 14.33
N ALA A 184 11.08 -1.08 13.16
CA ALA A 184 10.42 -1.83 12.12
C ALA A 184 11.33 -2.90 11.48
N VAL A 185 12.63 -2.62 11.33
CA VAL A 185 13.62 -3.60 10.87
C VAL A 185 13.82 -4.71 11.92
N ASP A 186 13.87 -4.36 13.21
CA ASP A 186 13.97 -5.34 14.30
C ASP A 186 12.73 -6.27 14.35
N ASP A 187 11.53 -5.72 14.11
CA ASP A 187 10.30 -6.52 14.03
C ASP A 187 10.24 -7.39 12.76
N LEU A 188 10.75 -6.88 11.64
CA LEU A 188 10.88 -7.64 10.40
C LEU A 188 11.88 -8.81 10.54
N GLU A 189 12.97 -8.61 11.28
CA GLU A 189 13.93 -9.67 11.57
C GLU A 189 13.29 -10.77 12.42
N LYS A 190 12.58 -10.41 13.50
CA LYS A 190 11.83 -11.38 14.31
C LYS A 190 10.83 -12.15 13.48
N TYR A 191 10.10 -11.47 12.59
CA TYR A 191 9.18 -12.11 11.66
C TYR A 191 9.88 -13.22 10.87
N TYR A 192 11.05 -12.95 10.25
CA TYR A 192 11.79 -13.96 9.49
C TYR A 192 12.43 -15.05 10.36
N GLN A 193 12.82 -14.75 11.60
CA GLN A 193 13.36 -15.73 12.54
C GLN A 193 12.29 -16.71 13.05
N GLU A 194 11.07 -16.22 13.25
CA GLU A 194 9.91 -17.01 13.68
C GLU A 194 9.23 -17.72 12.50
N PHE A 195 9.53 -17.30 11.27
CA PHE A 195 8.94 -17.81 10.05
C PHE A 195 9.29 -19.29 9.82
N GLY A 196 8.28 -20.16 9.87
CA GLY A 196 8.43 -21.61 9.72
C GLY A 196 8.39 -22.41 11.03
N LEU A 197 8.21 -21.77 12.19
CA LEU A 197 7.91 -22.45 13.45
C LEU A 197 6.41 -22.82 13.60
N SER A 198 5.56 -22.31 12.71
CA SER A 198 4.12 -22.59 12.67
C SER A 198 3.78 -23.58 11.56
N ASP A 199 3.38 -24.80 11.94
CA ASP A 199 3.09 -25.94 11.05
C ASP A 199 1.72 -25.84 10.32
N SER A 200 1.18 -24.63 10.13
CA SER A 200 -0.17 -24.46 9.59
C SER A 200 -0.16 -24.24 8.07
N GLN A 201 -0.91 -25.10 7.36
CA GLN A 201 -1.22 -24.98 5.92
C GLN A 201 -1.83 -23.62 5.50
N SER A 202 -2.16 -22.74 6.44
CA SER A 202 -2.65 -21.37 6.21
C SER A 202 -1.59 -20.39 5.67
N VAL A 203 -0.29 -20.71 5.75
CA VAL A 203 0.80 -19.80 5.34
C VAL A 203 0.88 -19.62 3.82
N GLN A 204 0.35 -20.56 3.02
CA GLN A 204 0.47 -20.52 1.57
C GLN A 204 -0.43 -19.48 0.87
N THR A 205 -1.51 -19.03 1.53
CA THR A 205 -2.45 -18.06 0.93
C THR A 205 -2.18 -16.61 1.33
N THR A 206 -1.61 -16.35 2.52
CA THR A 206 -1.40 -14.98 3.04
C THR A 206 -0.46 -14.14 2.19
N ARG A 207 0.50 -14.77 1.50
CA ARG A 207 1.40 -14.12 0.54
C ARG A 207 0.69 -13.20 -0.45
N TYR A 208 -0.45 -13.63 -0.98
CA TYR A 208 -1.08 -13.02 -2.16
C TYR A 208 -2.14 -11.99 -1.80
N PHE A 209 -2.44 -11.85 -0.51
CA PHE A 209 -3.57 -11.08 -0.04
C PHE A 209 -3.15 -10.06 1.01
N PRO A 210 -3.89 -8.96 1.14
CA PRO A 210 -3.69 -8.02 2.24
C PRO A 210 -3.88 -8.68 3.60
N ASP A 211 -3.17 -8.19 4.62
CA ASP A 211 -3.33 -8.66 6.00
C ASP A 211 -4.71 -8.30 6.61
N ILE A 212 -5.40 -7.32 6.02
CA ILE A 212 -6.70 -6.81 6.47
C ILE A 212 -7.77 -7.85 6.18
N THR A 213 -8.37 -8.43 7.22
CA THR A 213 -9.32 -9.56 7.12
C THR A 213 -10.62 -9.33 7.88
N GLU A 214 -10.83 -8.12 8.41
CA GLU A 214 -12.04 -7.77 9.16
C GLU A 214 -12.38 -6.28 9.04
N TYR A 215 -13.66 -5.95 9.31
CA TYR A 215 -14.17 -4.58 9.42
C TYR A 215 -15.18 -4.47 10.55
N ASP A 216 -15.40 -3.25 11.04
CA ASP A 216 -16.36 -2.95 12.11
C ASP A 216 -17.65 -2.37 11.51
N ASP A 217 -18.76 -3.10 11.63
CA ASP A 217 -20.09 -2.72 11.11
C ASP A 217 -20.95 -2.08 12.22
N ASP A 218 -20.38 -1.09 12.94
CA ASP A 218 -20.89 -0.32 14.10
C ASP A 218 -21.46 -1.12 15.30
N THR A 219 -21.74 -2.40 15.10
CA THR A 219 -22.51 -3.30 15.95
C THR A 219 -21.81 -4.64 16.13
N LYS A 220 -20.86 -4.98 15.24
CA LYS A 220 -20.14 -6.24 15.22
C LYS A 220 -18.87 -6.12 14.36
N VAL A 221 -17.86 -6.90 14.72
CA VAL A 221 -16.71 -7.18 13.86
C VAL A 221 -17.10 -8.26 12.85
N VAL A 222 -16.97 -7.95 11.57
CA VAL A 222 -17.22 -8.87 10.47
C VAL A 222 -15.89 -9.35 9.90
N ARG A 223 -15.69 -10.67 9.91
CA ARG A 223 -14.48 -11.31 9.37
C ARG A 223 -14.71 -11.95 8.01
N PHE A 224 -13.66 -11.96 7.21
CA PHE A 224 -13.67 -12.52 5.87
C PHE A 224 -12.33 -13.14 5.49
N GLN A 225 -12.35 -13.99 4.48
CA GLN A 225 -11.19 -14.66 3.91
C GLN A 225 -11.11 -14.35 2.42
N TYR A 226 -9.95 -13.92 1.95
CA TYR A 226 -9.74 -13.67 0.53
C TYR A 226 -9.75 -14.97 -0.27
N LEU A 227 -10.37 -14.91 -1.45
CA LEU A 227 -10.43 -16.02 -2.41
C LEU A 227 -9.48 -15.78 -3.58
N GLN A 228 -9.53 -14.59 -4.19
CA GLN A 228 -8.69 -14.22 -5.33
C GLN A 228 -8.68 -12.70 -5.56
N PRO A 229 -7.62 -12.12 -6.15
CA PRO A 229 -7.67 -10.78 -6.71
C PRO A 229 -8.63 -10.74 -7.90
N LEU A 230 -9.32 -9.61 -8.09
CA LEU A 230 -10.24 -9.40 -9.22
C LEU A 230 -9.59 -8.61 -10.37
N GLU A 231 -8.41 -8.05 -10.15
CA GLU A 231 -7.59 -7.38 -11.18
C GLU A 231 -6.24 -8.07 -11.26
N ILE A 232 -5.71 -8.24 -12.47
CA ILE A 232 -4.36 -8.75 -12.70
C ILE A 232 -3.46 -7.55 -12.97
N ASP A 233 -3.21 -6.76 -11.93
CA ASP A 233 -2.38 -5.56 -11.98
C ASP A 233 -1.49 -5.46 -10.74
N GLU A 234 -0.33 -4.80 -10.87
CA GLU A 234 0.64 -4.54 -9.79
C GLU A 234 0.02 -3.73 -8.65
N ALA A 235 -0.99 -2.92 -8.97
CA ALA A 235 -1.73 -2.10 -8.04
C ALA A 235 -3.15 -2.64 -7.77
N CYS A 236 -3.39 -3.95 -7.88
CA CYS A 236 -4.72 -4.52 -7.61
C CYS A 236 -5.22 -4.09 -6.22
N MET A 237 -6.32 -3.34 -6.21
CA MET A 237 -6.97 -2.87 -4.98
C MET A 237 -8.31 -3.55 -4.73
N THR A 238 -8.71 -4.49 -5.59
CA THR A 238 -10.05 -5.11 -5.60
C THR A 238 -9.94 -6.63 -5.49
N PHE A 239 -10.53 -7.21 -4.45
CA PHE A 239 -10.41 -8.63 -4.12
C PHE A 239 -11.78 -9.28 -3.91
N LEU A 240 -11.91 -10.52 -4.37
CA LEU A 240 -13.01 -11.39 -3.99
C LEU A 240 -12.70 -12.03 -2.64
N ALA A 241 -13.64 -11.92 -1.71
CA ALA A 241 -13.55 -12.55 -0.40
C ALA A 241 -14.85 -13.29 -0.06
N LYS A 242 -14.78 -14.12 0.98
CA LYS A 242 -15.90 -14.84 1.55
C LYS A 242 -16.01 -14.49 3.03
N LEU A 243 -17.20 -14.07 3.46
CA LEU A 243 -17.46 -13.83 4.87
C LEU A 243 -17.39 -15.13 5.68
N ASP A 244 -17.06 -15.03 6.95
CA ASP A 244 -17.05 -16.21 7.83
C ASP A 244 -18.47 -16.79 8.05
N LYS A 245 -18.53 -18.03 8.56
CA LYS A 245 -19.80 -18.74 8.86
C LYS A 245 -20.76 -17.96 9.75
N ALA A 246 -20.22 -17.20 10.71
CA ALA A 246 -21.00 -16.33 11.58
C ALA A 246 -21.76 -15.23 10.82
N HIS A 247 -21.37 -14.98 9.56
CA HIS A 247 -21.89 -13.92 8.71
C HIS A 247 -22.46 -14.46 7.39
N GLY A 248 -22.85 -15.74 7.36
CA GLY A 248 -23.63 -16.32 6.26
C GLY A 248 -22.82 -16.85 5.08
N GLU A 249 -21.48 -16.87 5.16
CA GLU A 249 -20.61 -17.42 4.09
C GLU A 249 -20.77 -16.75 2.71
N GLU A 250 -21.29 -15.53 2.69
CA GLU A 250 -21.54 -14.77 1.46
C GLU A 250 -20.22 -14.34 0.78
N GLN A 251 -20.22 -14.32 -0.55
CA GLN A 251 -19.13 -13.74 -1.33
C GLN A 251 -19.28 -12.22 -1.44
N VAL A 252 -18.17 -11.52 -1.21
CA VAL A 252 -18.11 -10.06 -1.20
C VAL A 252 -16.91 -9.57 -2.00
N VAL A 253 -17.02 -8.35 -2.51
CA VAL A 253 -15.89 -7.60 -3.04
C VAL A 253 -15.34 -6.72 -1.92
N VAL A 254 -14.04 -6.81 -1.67
CA VAL A 254 -13.29 -5.94 -0.77
C VAL A 254 -12.39 -5.06 -1.64
N ARG A 255 -12.56 -3.75 -1.54
CA ARG A 255 -11.77 -2.77 -2.30
C ARG A 255 -11.14 -1.74 -1.37
N PHE A 256 -9.93 -1.30 -1.71
CA PHE A 256 -9.21 -0.25 -0.99
C PHE A 256 -9.10 1.01 -1.87
N VAL A 257 -9.67 2.13 -1.43
CA VAL A 257 -9.79 3.34 -2.25
C VAL A 257 -9.48 4.60 -1.45
N GLN A 258 -8.91 5.63 -2.09
CA GLN A 258 -8.62 6.90 -1.40
C GLN A 258 -9.86 7.77 -1.18
N ARG A 259 -10.90 7.54 -1.98
CA ARG A 259 -12.16 8.29 -1.95
C ARG A 259 -13.27 7.39 -2.50
N TYR A 260 -14.47 7.55 -1.95
CA TYR A 260 -15.61 6.74 -2.38
C TYR A 260 -16.93 7.47 -2.23
N GLY A 261 -17.74 7.47 -3.30
CA GLY A 261 -19.08 8.05 -3.32
C GLY A 261 -20.13 7.17 -2.64
N ALA A 262 -19.95 6.91 -1.34
CA ALA A 262 -20.80 5.98 -0.58
C ALA A 262 -22.29 6.38 -0.57
N GLU A 263 -22.60 7.68 -0.59
CA GLU A 263 -23.98 8.19 -0.67
C GLU A 263 -24.64 7.82 -2.00
N ALA A 264 -23.96 8.08 -3.11
CA ALA A 264 -24.43 7.73 -4.45
C ALA A 264 -24.59 6.22 -4.62
N HIS A 265 -23.64 5.43 -4.10
CA HIS A 265 -23.73 3.98 -4.10
C HIS A 265 -24.97 3.51 -3.31
N ARG A 266 -25.13 3.92 -2.04
CA ARG A 266 -26.29 3.51 -1.21
C ARG A 266 -27.62 3.91 -1.86
N LEU A 267 -27.68 5.09 -2.48
CA LEU A 267 -28.87 5.55 -3.20
C LEU A 267 -29.23 4.59 -4.34
N LEU A 268 -28.29 4.25 -5.21
CA LEU A 268 -28.55 3.32 -6.31
C LEU A 268 -28.81 1.90 -5.82
N ALA A 269 -28.11 1.44 -4.77
CA ALA A 269 -28.34 0.13 -4.16
C ALA A 269 -29.78 0.02 -3.64
N SER A 270 -30.30 1.06 -2.98
CA SER A 270 -31.70 1.10 -2.49
C SER A 270 -32.76 0.99 -3.60
N LYS A 271 -32.38 1.27 -4.85
CA LYS A 271 -33.22 1.16 -6.05
C LYS A 271 -32.91 -0.10 -6.87
N GLY A 272 -32.04 -0.97 -6.37
CA GLY A 272 -31.57 -2.15 -7.11
C GLY A 272 -30.82 -1.77 -8.39
N LYS A 273 -30.02 -0.69 -8.36
CA LYS A 273 -29.18 -0.21 -9.47
C LYS A 273 -27.68 -0.22 -9.16
N ALA A 274 -27.31 -0.66 -7.97
CA ALA A 274 -25.93 -0.95 -7.55
C ALA A 274 -25.95 -2.18 -6.63
N PRO A 275 -24.82 -2.89 -6.44
CA PRO A 275 -24.71 -3.94 -5.42
C PRO A 275 -25.00 -3.38 -4.02
N ALA A 276 -25.32 -4.25 -3.07
CA ALA A 276 -25.45 -3.81 -1.68
C ALA A 276 -24.08 -3.38 -1.12
N LEU A 277 -23.97 -2.12 -0.68
CA LEU A 277 -22.80 -1.63 0.06
C LEU A 277 -22.88 -2.11 1.52
N LYS A 278 -21.98 -3.01 1.92
CA LYS A 278 -21.93 -3.60 3.26
C LYS A 278 -21.08 -2.78 4.22
N TYR A 279 -19.97 -2.23 3.75
CA TYR A 279 -19.09 -1.38 4.55
C TYR A 279 -18.42 -0.31 3.69
N CYS A 280 -18.22 0.87 4.26
CA CYS A 280 -17.40 1.92 3.68
C CYS A 280 -16.86 2.78 4.82
N GLY A 281 -15.57 2.68 5.10
CA GLY A 281 -14.99 3.35 6.25
C GLY A 281 -13.48 3.17 6.39
N PRO A 282 -12.91 3.63 7.52
CA PRO A 282 -11.49 3.46 7.79
C PRO A 282 -11.10 1.98 7.86
N ILE A 283 -9.85 1.66 7.49
CA ILE A 283 -9.33 0.28 7.54
C ILE A 283 -9.11 -0.19 8.98
N SER A 284 -8.61 0.69 9.84
CA SER A 284 -8.39 0.45 11.28
C SER A 284 -9.21 1.46 12.06
N SER A 285 -10.30 0.99 12.69
CA SER A 285 -11.18 1.80 13.51
C SER A 285 -10.58 2.10 14.90
N ASP A 286 -9.66 1.24 15.37
CA ASP A 286 -8.96 1.38 16.65
C ASP A 286 -7.75 2.33 16.60
N GLY A 287 -7.41 2.85 15.42
CA GLY A 287 -6.27 3.75 15.20
C GLY A 287 -4.92 3.11 15.44
N LYS A 288 -4.85 1.77 15.54
CA LYS A 288 -3.61 1.03 15.75
C LYS A 288 -2.66 1.17 14.56
N TYR A 289 -3.22 1.31 13.36
CA TYR A 289 -2.46 1.45 12.12
C TYR A 289 -2.94 2.67 11.32
N TRP A 290 -2.00 3.38 10.70
CA TRP A 290 -2.28 4.53 9.85
C TRP A 290 -2.20 4.12 8.38
N TYR A 291 -3.31 4.28 7.65
CA TYR A 291 -3.42 3.96 6.22
C TYR A 291 -3.61 5.21 5.34
N GLY A 292 -3.27 6.40 5.84
CA GLY A 292 -3.47 7.62 5.07
C GLY A 292 -4.95 7.96 4.88
N SER A 293 -5.30 8.37 3.66
CA SER A 293 -6.68 8.59 3.24
C SER A 293 -7.36 7.32 2.71
N LEU A 294 -6.71 6.15 2.80
CA LEU A 294 -7.25 4.91 2.26
C LEU A 294 -8.42 4.43 3.11
N GLN A 295 -9.48 4.03 2.43
CA GLN A 295 -10.72 3.50 2.99
C GLN A 295 -10.93 2.09 2.47
N MET A 296 -11.57 1.26 3.27
CA MET A 296 -12.04 -0.05 2.84
C MET A 296 -13.51 0.04 2.47
N VAL A 297 -13.84 -0.56 1.34
CA VAL A 297 -15.19 -0.68 0.80
C VAL A 297 -15.48 -2.16 0.67
N VAL A 298 -16.59 -2.61 1.27
CA VAL A 298 -17.06 -4.00 1.13
C VAL A 298 -18.45 -3.96 0.53
N MET A 299 -18.66 -4.69 -0.56
CA MET A 299 -19.94 -4.75 -1.26
C MET A 299 -20.27 -6.19 -1.70
N GLU A 300 -21.53 -6.41 -2.03
CA GLU A 300 -22.00 -7.67 -2.63
C GLU A 300 -21.23 -8.03 -3.90
N PHE A 301 -20.86 -9.30 -4.05
CA PHE A 301 -20.30 -9.82 -5.30
C PHE A 301 -21.43 -10.20 -6.27
N LEU A 302 -21.38 -9.65 -7.48
CA LEU A 302 -22.39 -9.88 -8.53
C LEU A 302 -21.94 -10.96 -9.51
N HIS A 303 -22.84 -11.90 -9.82
CA HIS A 303 -22.65 -12.87 -10.90
C HIS A 303 -23.33 -12.34 -12.16
N GLY A 304 -22.55 -11.95 -13.17
CA GLY A 304 -23.10 -11.36 -14.40
C GLY A 304 -22.05 -11.01 -15.44
N GLN A 305 -22.52 -10.47 -16.57
CA GLN A 305 -21.68 -10.01 -17.68
C GLN A 305 -21.80 -8.51 -17.90
N THR A 306 -20.71 -7.89 -18.32
CA THR A 306 -20.65 -6.47 -18.71
C THR A 306 -21.38 -6.28 -20.04
N THR A 307 -22.41 -5.42 -20.08
CA THR A 307 -23.10 -5.08 -21.35
C THR A 307 -23.90 -3.76 -21.22
N VAL A 308 -24.34 -3.20 -22.34
CA VAL A 308 -24.99 -1.88 -22.46
C VAL A 308 -26.49 -2.01 -22.63
N ARG A 309 -27.29 -1.19 -21.93
CA ARG A 309 -28.67 -0.78 -22.32
C ARG A 309 -29.08 0.56 -21.71
N GLU A 310 -30.08 1.20 -22.34
CA GLU A 310 -30.76 2.45 -21.95
C GLU A 310 -31.07 2.62 -20.44
N ALA A 311 -31.13 1.53 -19.69
CA ALA A 311 -31.34 1.51 -18.24
C ALA A 311 -30.31 2.34 -17.45
N VAL A 312 -29.09 2.53 -17.98
CA VAL A 312 -28.05 3.35 -17.32
C VAL A 312 -28.50 4.80 -17.18
N ARG A 313 -29.19 5.34 -18.19
CA ARG A 313 -29.72 6.71 -18.15
C ARG A 313 -30.70 6.89 -16.98
N GLY A 314 -31.54 5.87 -16.72
CA GLY A 314 -32.47 5.89 -15.60
C GLY A 314 -31.75 5.92 -14.24
N ALA A 315 -30.70 5.10 -14.08
CA ALA A 315 -29.90 5.09 -12.86
C ALA A 315 -29.17 6.43 -12.64
N VAL A 316 -28.59 7.01 -13.68
CA VAL A 316 -27.92 8.32 -13.61
C VAL A 316 -28.90 9.43 -13.23
N ARG A 317 -30.13 9.42 -13.77
CA ARG A 317 -31.17 10.38 -13.38
C ARG A 317 -31.53 10.30 -11.89
N ILE A 318 -31.58 9.09 -11.31
CA ILE A 318 -31.82 8.92 -9.87
C ILE A 318 -30.76 9.65 -9.04
N LEU A 319 -29.48 9.60 -9.46
CA LEU A 319 -28.41 10.37 -8.81
C LEU A 319 -28.64 11.88 -8.97
N HIS A 320 -28.93 12.33 -10.19
CA HIS A 320 -29.09 13.75 -10.51
C HIS A 320 -30.26 14.37 -9.74
N ASP A 321 -31.36 13.63 -9.54
CA ASP A 321 -32.52 14.05 -8.74
C ASP A 321 -32.16 14.31 -7.27
N GLN A 322 -31.02 13.78 -6.77
CA GLN A 322 -30.48 14.03 -5.43
C GLN A 322 -29.24 14.94 -5.46
N SER A 323 -28.99 15.64 -6.58
CA SER A 323 -27.80 16.47 -6.80
C SER A 323 -26.47 15.72 -6.71
N LEU A 324 -26.47 14.43 -7.01
CA LEU A 324 -25.29 13.58 -7.06
C LEU A 324 -24.86 13.34 -8.50
N VAL A 325 -23.55 13.24 -8.73
CA VAL A 325 -22.92 12.83 -9.98
C VAL A 325 -22.15 11.53 -9.79
N HIS A 326 -21.95 10.78 -10.88
CA HIS A 326 -21.15 9.56 -10.85
C HIS A 326 -19.70 9.79 -11.31
N GLY A 327 -19.55 10.45 -12.45
CA GLY A 327 -18.27 10.84 -13.05
C GLY A 327 -17.54 9.77 -13.84
N ASP A 328 -17.92 8.50 -13.76
CA ASP A 328 -17.16 7.37 -14.34
C ASP A 328 -18.07 6.30 -14.94
N ILE A 329 -19.00 6.74 -15.79
CA ILE A 329 -19.93 5.85 -16.47
C ILE A 329 -19.25 5.33 -17.74
N HIS A 330 -18.88 4.06 -17.74
CA HIS A 330 -18.40 3.37 -18.94
C HIS A 330 -18.69 1.87 -18.83
N MET A 331 -18.64 1.17 -19.97
CA MET A 331 -18.99 -0.26 -20.07
C MET A 331 -18.43 -1.12 -18.93
N PRO A 332 -17.11 -1.12 -18.63
CA PRO A 332 -16.55 -1.93 -17.53
C PRO A 332 -17.21 -1.74 -16.15
N ASN A 333 -17.82 -0.59 -15.87
CA ASN A 333 -18.45 -0.27 -14.59
C ASN A 333 -19.94 -0.64 -14.55
N ILE A 334 -20.45 -1.31 -15.58
CA ILE A 334 -21.85 -1.72 -15.73
C ILE A 334 -21.94 -3.25 -15.84
N VAL A 335 -22.63 -3.87 -14.89
CA VAL A 335 -22.84 -5.33 -14.83
C VAL A 335 -24.31 -5.65 -15.00
N ILE A 336 -24.64 -6.63 -15.84
CA ILE A 336 -25.97 -7.23 -15.87
C ILE A 336 -25.93 -8.57 -15.15
N ILE A 337 -26.63 -8.64 -14.01
CA ILE A 337 -26.72 -9.86 -13.20
C ILE A 337 -27.37 -10.98 -14.01
N ASP A 338 -26.84 -12.20 -13.96
CA ASP A 338 -27.41 -13.37 -14.65
C ASP A 338 -28.87 -13.64 -14.22
N GLY A 339 -29.72 -14.03 -15.19
CA GLY A 339 -31.10 -14.40 -14.91
C GLY A 339 -32.07 -14.04 -16.03
N ALA A 340 -33.32 -14.47 -15.85
CA ALA A 340 -34.42 -14.14 -16.75
C ALA A 340 -35.01 -12.75 -16.43
N GLY A 341 -35.67 -12.14 -17.41
CA GLY A 341 -36.36 -10.86 -17.27
C GLY A 341 -35.60 -9.68 -17.85
N ASP A 342 -36.14 -8.48 -17.61
CA ASP A 342 -35.64 -7.23 -18.18
C ASP A 342 -34.18 -6.96 -17.78
N GLU A 343 -33.32 -6.75 -18.78
CA GLU A 343 -31.92 -6.41 -18.60
C GLU A 343 -31.74 -5.11 -17.81
N GLY A 344 -32.64 -4.13 -18.01
CA GLY A 344 -32.60 -2.88 -17.27
C GLY A 344 -32.86 -3.03 -15.78
N ALA A 345 -33.71 -3.97 -15.39
CA ALA A 345 -33.94 -4.35 -13.99
C ALA A 345 -32.75 -5.10 -13.38
N ARG A 346 -31.99 -5.86 -14.19
CA ARG A 346 -30.82 -6.64 -13.77
C ARG A 346 -29.50 -5.86 -13.82
N MET A 347 -29.49 -4.69 -14.46
CA MET A 347 -28.31 -3.83 -14.54
C MET A 347 -27.93 -3.26 -13.17
N ARG A 348 -26.62 -3.25 -12.89
CA ARG A 348 -25.98 -2.65 -11.72
C ARG A 348 -24.76 -1.83 -12.15
N ILE A 349 -24.56 -0.69 -11.49
CA ILE A 349 -23.33 0.10 -11.58
C ILE A 349 -22.46 -0.26 -10.37
N ILE A 350 -21.15 -0.45 -10.55
CA ILE A 350 -20.26 -1.04 -9.53
C ILE A 350 -19.13 -0.14 -9.02
N ASP A 351 -18.64 0.81 -9.82
CA ASP A 351 -17.53 1.70 -9.42
C ASP A 351 -18.08 3.07 -9.00
N PHE A 352 -17.74 3.57 -7.82
CA PHE A 352 -18.23 4.87 -7.31
C PHE A 352 -17.10 5.75 -6.81
N ASP A 353 -15.85 5.50 -7.23
CA ASP A 353 -14.67 6.20 -6.70
C ASP A 353 -14.71 7.72 -6.95
N TRP A 354 -15.42 8.15 -8.00
CA TRP A 354 -15.50 9.57 -8.38
C TRP A 354 -16.86 10.19 -8.06
N ALA A 355 -17.81 9.39 -7.59
CA ALA A 355 -19.17 9.82 -7.36
C ALA A 355 -19.28 10.71 -6.11
N GLY A 356 -20.27 11.60 -6.11
CA GLY A 356 -20.57 12.46 -4.97
C GLY A 356 -21.41 13.67 -5.37
N GLU A 357 -21.46 14.68 -4.51
CA GLU A 357 -22.28 15.87 -4.76
C GLU A 357 -21.73 16.72 -5.91
N GLN A 358 -22.63 17.08 -6.84
CA GLN A 358 -22.38 18.01 -7.93
C GLN A 358 -21.69 19.27 -7.38
N GLY A 359 -20.60 19.69 -8.02
CA GLY A 359 -19.86 20.90 -7.63
C GLY A 359 -18.84 20.70 -6.50
N LYS A 360 -18.84 19.55 -5.82
CA LYS A 360 -17.87 19.24 -4.74
C LYS A 360 -16.83 18.21 -5.15
N VAL A 361 -17.19 17.24 -5.98
CA VAL A 361 -16.27 16.20 -6.46
C VAL A 361 -15.53 16.61 -7.74
N ARG A 362 -14.30 16.12 -7.88
CA ARG A 362 -13.39 16.44 -8.98
C ARG A 362 -12.77 15.18 -9.57
N TYR A 363 -12.43 15.24 -10.84
CA TYR A 363 -11.62 14.19 -11.46
C TYR A 363 -10.25 14.04 -10.78
N PRO A 364 -9.65 12.84 -10.78
CA PRO A 364 -8.29 12.67 -10.26
C PRO A 364 -7.27 13.36 -11.17
N LEU A 365 -6.03 13.48 -10.68
CA LEU A 365 -4.90 13.80 -11.54
C LEU A 365 -4.59 12.60 -12.43
N HIS A 366 -4.00 12.84 -13.60
CA HIS A 366 -3.65 11.81 -14.59
C HIS A 366 -4.86 11.05 -15.14
N LEU A 367 -5.93 11.76 -15.51
CA LEU A 367 -7.08 11.17 -16.20
C LEU A 367 -6.66 10.32 -17.42
N SER A 368 -7.44 9.29 -17.71
CA SER A 368 -7.24 8.51 -18.93
C SER A 368 -7.50 9.39 -20.17
N ASN A 369 -6.83 9.08 -21.29
CA ASN A 369 -7.11 9.74 -22.56
C ASN A 369 -8.56 9.50 -23.01
N TYR A 370 -9.15 8.35 -22.66
CA TYR A 370 -10.55 8.07 -22.94
C TYR A 370 -11.45 9.14 -22.28
N THR A 371 -11.33 9.34 -20.96
CA THR A 371 -12.14 10.32 -20.23
C THR A 371 -11.93 11.75 -20.76
N ARG A 372 -10.68 12.14 -21.03
CA ARG A 372 -10.38 13.47 -21.58
C ARG A 372 -11.00 13.67 -22.96
N ASN A 373 -10.88 12.69 -23.85
CA ASN A 373 -11.38 12.80 -25.23
C ASN A 373 -12.91 12.77 -25.29
N THR A 374 -13.55 11.93 -24.47
CA THR A 374 -15.01 11.82 -24.42
C THR A 374 -15.68 13.09 -23.88
N LEU A 375 -15.07 13.72 -22.87
CA LEU A 375 -15.69 14.85 -22.15
C LEU A 375 -15.09 16.22 -22.46
N GLY A 376 -13.90 16.29 -23.05
CA GLY A 376 -13.16 17.54 -23.22
C GLY A 376 -12.67 18.16 -21.89
N VAL A 377 -12.56 17.34 -20.83
CA VAL A 377 -12.18 17.78 -19.48
C VAL A 377 -10.68 17.65 -19.23
N LYS A 378 -10.20 18.41 -18.25
CA LYS A 378 -8.84 18.37 -17.73
C LYS A 378 -8.79 17.67 -16.38
N ASP A 379 -7.58 17.32 -15.99
CA ASP A 379 -7.29 16.82 -14.65
C ASP A 379 -7.83 17.79 -13.61
N TYR A 380 -8.45 17.25 -12.56
CA TYR A 380 -9.00 18.02 -11.44
C TYR A 380 -10.21 18.94 -11.74
N ASP A 381 -10.79 18.87 -12.93
CA ASP A 381 -12.05 19.54 -13.23
C ASP A 381 -13.19 19.02 -12.34
N ILE A 382 -14.17 19.88 -12.07
CA ILE A 382 -15.38 19.54 -11.32
C ILE A 382 -16.24 18.58 -12.15
N ILE A 383 -16.73 17.51 -11.52
CA ILE A 383 -17.62 16.56 -12.17
C ILE A 383 -19.03 17.14 -12.19
N THR A 384 -19.70 17.08 -13.34
CA THR A 384 -21.01 17.68 -13.56
C THR A 384 -22.01 16.67 -14.12
N PHE A 385 -23.31 16.93 -13.97
CA PHE A 385 -24.39 16.15 -14.57
C PHE A 385 -24.21 15.97 -16.08
N GLN A 386 -23.71 16.99 -16.77
CA GLN A 386 -23.46 16.92 -18.20
C GLN A 386 -22.39 15.89 -18.54
N HIS A 387 -21.37 15.74 -17.69
CA HIS A 387 -20.34 14.71 -17.90
C HIS A 387 -20.94 13.30 -17.83
N ASP A 388 -21.78 13.03 -16.83
CA ASP A 388 -22.49 11.74 -16.72
C ASP A 388 -23.36 11.48 -17.94
N MET A 389 -24.12 12.48 -18.39
CA MET A 389 -25.00 12.33 -19.55
C MET A 389 -24.21 12.10 -20.84
N THR A 390 -23.11 12.81 -21.05
CA THR A 390 -22.23 12.59 -22.21
C THR A 390 -21.59 11.20 -22.18
N MET A 391 -21.20 10.71 -21.00
CA MET A 391 -20.72 9.33 -20.84
C MET A 391 -21.81 8.31 -21.16
N VAL A 392 -23.05 8.52 -20.68
CA VAL A 392 -24.20 7.67 -21.00
C VAL A 392 -24.51 7.67 -22.50
N ASP A 393 -24.39 8.82 -23.16
CA ASP A 393 -24.60 8.96 -24.61
C ASP A 393 -23.49 8.26 -25.43
N ALA A 394 -22.34 7.99 -24.82
CA ALA A 394 -21.18 7.34 -25.44
C ALA A 394 -21.07 5.82 -25.19
N LEU A 395 -21.96 5.25 -24.38
CA LEU A 395 -22.13 3.80 -24.20
C LEU A 395 -22.75 3.17 -25.45
#